data_AF-A0A151J5Z5-F1
#
_entry.id   AF-A0A151J5Z5-F1
#
_cell.length_a   1.000
_cell.length_b   1.000
_cell.length_c   1.000
_cell.angle_alpha   90.00
_cell.angle_beta   90.00
_cell.angle_gamma   90.00
#
_symmetry.space_group_name_H-M   'P 1'
#
loop_
_entity.id
_entity.type
_entity.pdbx_description
1 polymer ?
#
loop_
_entity_poly.entity_id
_entity_poly.type
_entity_poly.pdbx_seq_one_letter_code
_entity_poly.pdbx_strand_id
1 'polypeptide(L)'
;NNSTKAPAELTSETSTSDHCEEDENSANALTKGFLWPDAAVYLLLELYREKETDFTSGMKRNHIIWSEIASKMIKGSNGKYNVTGQQCSVKLSGLKRTYKNIANKKKSDNCRNSWAFYSIIDSIFGKKAYVIRPVIASSEGPAEPTPSTSTEPITNSPSSSSK
;
A
#
# COMPACT_ATOMS: atom_id res chain seq x y z
N ASN A 1 55.48 -50.36 -11.75
CA ASN A 1 54.95 -50.79 -10.43
C ASN A 1 54.59 -49.57 -9.59
N ASN A 2 53.53 -48.87 -10.00
CA ASN A 2 52.70 -47.89 -9.25
C ASN A 2 52.03 -46.98 -10.32
N SER A 3 50.78 -47.22 -10.73
CA SER A 3 49.53 -46.83 -10.03
C SER A 3 49.54 -45.34 -9.68
N THR A 4 48.64 -44.43 -10.09
CA THR A 4 47.24 -44.51 -10.56
C THR A 4 46.78 -43.07 -10.84
N LYS A 5 46.04 -42.81 -11.96
CA LYS A 5 44.83 -41.92 -12.08
C LYS A 5 44.97 -40.40 -11.80
N ALA A 6 44.33 -39.44 -12.47
CA ALA A 6 43.38 -39.30 -13.59
C ALA A 6 43.44 -37.84 -14.07
N PRO A 7 42.91 -37.50 -15.27
CA PRO A 7 42.50 -36.15 -15.60
C PRO A 7 41.05 -35.92 -15.14
N ALA A 8 40.77 -34.79 -14.50
CA ALA A 8 39.39 -34.36 -14.24
C ALA A 8 39.10 -33.15 -15.12
N GLU A 9 38.47 -33.43 -16.25
CA GLU A 9 37.70 -32.48 -17.05
C GLU A 9 36.52 -31.94 -16.25
N LEU A 10 36.22 -30.66 -16.48
CA LEU A 10 34.89 -30.11 -16.69
C LEU A 10 33.77 -30.65 -15.78
N THR A 11 33.52 -29.96 -14.66
CA THR A 11 32.22 -30.01 -13.99
C THR A 11 31.56 -28.65 -14.06
N SER A 12 30.50 -28.65 -14.86
CA SER A 12 29.52 -27.62 -15.11
C SER A 12 29.17 -26.80 -13.88
N GLU A 13 29.04 -25.50 -14.13
CA GLU A 13 28.45 -24.50 -13.27
C GLU A 13 27.01 -24.96 -12.94
N THR A 14 26.84 -25.62 -11.80
CA THR A 14 25.51 -25.90 -11.25
C THR A 14 24.92 -24.57 -10.83
N SER A 15 24.17 -23.97 -11.75
CA SER A 15 23.20 -22.92 -11.49
C SER A 15 22.34 -23.38 -10.32
N THR A 16 22.67 -22.85 -9.13
CA THR A 16 21.83 -23.02 -7.96
C THR A 16 20.63 -22.14 -8.21
N SER A 17 19.60 -22.79 -8.76
CA SER A 17 18.26 -22.24 -8.88
C SER A 17 17.84 -21.81 -7.48
N ASP A 18 17.96 -20.51 -7.20
CA ASP A 18 17.25 -19.85 -6.10
C ASP A 18 15.77 -20.00 -6.44
N HIS A 19 15.23 -21.18 -6.11
CA HIS A 19 13.80 -21.41 -6.07
C HIS A 19 13.29 -20.47 -5.00
N CYS A 20 12.83 -19.30 -5.45
CA CYS A 20 11.85 -18.54 -4.72
C CYS A 20 10.71 -19.53 -4.54
N GLU A 21 10.60 -20.13 -3.36
CA GLU A 21 9.46 -20.95 -3.01
C GLU A 21 8.23 -20.11 -3.35
N GLU A 22 7.65 -20.43 -4.50
CA GLU A 22 6.28 -20.16 -4.83
C GLU A 22 5.53 -21.00 -3.82
N ASP A 23 5.37 -20.41 -2.63
CA ASP A 23 4.26 -20.73 -1.76
C ASP A 23 3.04 -20.38 -2.60
N GLU A 24 2.67 -21.31 -3.49
CA GLU A 24 1.33 -21.44 -4.00
C GLU A 24 0.47 -21.30 -2.75
N ASN A 25 -0.11 -20.12 -2.60
CA ASN A 25 -1.07 -19.83 -1.55
C ASN A 25 -2.37 -20.57 -1.90
N SER A 26 -2.24 -21.89 -1.95
CA SER A 26 -3.25 -22.94 -1.93
C SER A 26 -3.65 -23.14 -0.47
N ALA A 27 -4.05 -22.04 0.18
CA ALA A 27 -4.58 -22.04 1.54
C ALA A 27 -5.71 -21.02 1.69
N ASN A 28 -6.55 -20.92 0.67
CA ASN A 28 -7.96 -20.56 0.89
C ASN A 28 -8.91 -21.55 0.18
N ALA A 29 -8.49 -22.81 0.08
CA ALA A 29 -9.31 -23.92 -0.38
C ALA A 29 -10.06 -24.61 0.78
N LEU A 30 -10.52 -23.83 1.77
CA LEU A 30 -11.41 -24.32 2.81
C LEU A 30 -12.65 -23.44 2.82
N THR A 31 -13.79 -24.11 2.62
CA THR A 31 -15.11 -23.59 2.23
C THR A 31 -15.25 -23.40 0.72
N LYS A 32 -16.44 -23.73 0.22
CA LYS A 32 -16.90 -23.65 -1.17
C LYS A 32 -16.88 -22.18 -1.65
N GLY A 33 -15.68 -21.62 -1.79
CA GLY A 33 -15.39 -20.19 -1.88
C GLY A 33 -15.11 -19.74 -3.32
N PHE A 34 -15.34 -18.45 -3.57
CA PHE A 34 -15.01 -17.82 -4.85
C PHE A 34 -13.51 -17.94 -5.12
N LEU A 35 -13.15 -18.63 -6.21
CA LEU A 35 -11.77 -18.63 -6.72
C LEU A 35 -11.49 -17.25 -7.31
N TRP A 36 -10.39 -16.64 -6.90
CA TRP A 36 -9.98 -15.32 -7.38
C TRP A 36 -9.07 -15.46 -8.60
N PRO A 37 -9.58 -15.41 -9.84
CA PRO A 37 -8.70 -15.34 -11.00
C PRO A 37 -7.91 -14.04 -10.98
N ASP A 38 -6.73 -14.04 -11.60
CA ASP A 38 -5.85 -12.87 -11.63
C ASP A 38 -6.57 -11.61 -12.12
N ALA A 39 -7.40 -11.74 -13.16
CA ALA A 39 -8.21 -10.63 -13.67
C ALA A 39 -9.15 -10.04 -12.61
N ALA A 40 -9.72 -10.85 -11.72
CA ALA A 40 -10.54 -10.37 -10.60
C ALA A 40 -9.68 -9.67 -9.53
N VAL A 41 -8.46 -10.17 -9.29
CA VAL A 41 -7.50 -9.53 -8.37
C VAL A 41 -7.07 -8.16 -8.88
N TYR A 42 -6.71 -8.05 -10.16
CA TYR A 42 -6.39 -6.77 -10.78
C TYR A 42 -7.57 -5.80 -10.72
N LEU A 43 -8.78 -6.26 -11.03
CA LEU A 43 -9.98 -5.43 -10.94
C LEU A 43 -10.23 -4.93 -9.50
N LEU A 44 -10.04 -5.78 -8.49
CA LEU A 44 -10.15 -5.40 -7.09
C LEU A 44 -9.13 -4.30 -6.72
N LEU A 45 -7.88 -4.45 -7.13
CA LEU A 45 -6.80 -3.50 -6.84
C LEU A 45 -7.05 -2.15 -7.51
N GLU A 46 -7.50 -2.17 -8.76
CA GLU A 46 -7.86 -0.98 -9.54
C GLU A 46 -9.01 -0.21 -8.88
N LEU A 47 -10.09 -0.91 -8.51
CA LEU A 47 -11.24 -0.31 -7.82
C LEU A 47 -10.87 0.20 -6.42
N TYR A 48 -9.98 -0.49 -5.71
CA TYR A 48 -9.48 -0.01 -4.44
C TYR A 48 -8.69 1.30 -4.60
N ARG A 49 -7.84 1.40 -5.63
CA ARG A 49 -7.09 2.62 -5.93
C ARG A 49 -8.01 3.81 -6.18
N GLU A 50 -9.09 3.62 -6.94
CA GLU A 50 -10.11 4.66 -7.18
C GLU A 50 -10.78 5.12 -5.86
N LYS A 51 -10.96 4.19 -4.92
CA LYS A 51 -11.64 4.41 -3.65
C LYS A 51 -10.71 4.73 -2.47
N GLU A 52 -9.40 4.87 -2.71
CA GLU A 52 -8.44 5.10 -1.63
C GLU A 52 -8.77 6.36 -0.83
N THR A 53 -9.16 7.45 -1.51
CA THR A 53 -9.56 8.70 -0.88
C THR A 53 -10.76 8.52 0.04
N ASP A 54 -11.76 7.73 -0.37
CA ASP A 54 -12.95 7.45 0.45
C ASP A 54 -12.55 6.77 1.77
N PHE A 55 -11.60 5.84 1.73
CA PHE A 55 -11.07 5.18 2.94
C PHE A 55 -10.32 6.13 3.87
N THR A 56 -9.64 7.15 3.32
CA THR A 56 -8.88 8.12 4.12
C THR A 56 -9.70 9.33 4.58
N SER A 57 -10.77 9.69 3.85
CA SER A 57 -11.59 10.87 4.12
C SER A 57 -12.42 10.75 5.40
N GLY A 58 -12.72 9.52 5.83
CA GLY A 58 -13.61 9.25 6.96
C GLY A 58 -15.09 9.56 6.70
N MET A 59 -15.48 10.06 5.53
CA MET A 59 -16.88 10.38 5.21
C MET A 59 -17.77 9.13 5.12
N LYS A 60 -17.20 7.99 4.74
CA LYS A 60 -17.92 6.71 4.61
C LYS A 60 -17.32 5.66 5.54
N ARG A 61 -18.19 4.86 6.18
CA ARG A 61 -17.75 3.66 6.91
C ARG A 61 -17.12 2.66 5.94
N ASN A 62 -16.00 2.05 6.30
CA ASN A 62 -15.25 1.10 5.44
C ASN A 62 -16.12 0.01 4.80
N HIS A 63 -17.06 -0.59 5.54
CA HIS A 63 -17.94 -1.64 5.00
C HIS A 63 -18.83 -1.15 3.85
N ILE A 64 -19.21 0.14 3.82
CA ILE A 64 -19.95 0.74 2.71
C ILE A 64 -19.05 0.82 1.48
N ILE A 65 -17.82 1.31 1.65
CA ILE A 65 -16.85 1.43 0.55
C ILE A 65 -16.54 0.05 -0.04
N TRP A 66 -16.35 -0.96 0.82
CA TRP A 66 -16.17 -2.34 0.37
C TRP A 66 -17.38 -2.90 -0.38
N SER A 67 -18.60 -2.55 0.03
CA SER A 67 -19.81 -2.97 -0.67
C SER A 67 -19.96 -2.30 -2.04
N GLU A 68 -19.56 -1.02 -2.16
CA GLU A 68 -19.48 -0.32 -3.45
C GLU A 68 -18.46 -0.98 -4.38
N ILE A 69 -17.28 -1.34 -3.88
CA ILE A 69 -16.25 -2.06 -4.64
C ILE A 69 -16.80 -3.40 -5.15
N ALA A 70 -17.42 -4.20 -4.28
CA ALA A 70 -18.02 -5.48 -4.67
C ALA A 70 -19.09 -5.31 -5.76
N SER A 71 -19.96 -4.31 -5.61
CA SER A 71 -20.99 -3.98 -6.61
C SER A 71 -20.37 -3.60 -7.97
N LYS A 72 -19.29 -2.80 -7.95
CA LYS A 72 -18.53 -2.45 -9.16
C LYS A 72 -17.85 -3.66 -9.78
N MET A 73 -17.31 -4.59 -8.98
CA MET A 73 -16.73 -5.83 -9.49
C MET A 73 -17.78 -6.71 -10.19
N ILE A 74 -18.95 -6.89 -9.59
CA ILE A 74 -20.07 -7.64 -10.18
C ILE A 74 -20.47 -6.99 -11.50
N LYS A 75 -20.72 -5.67 -11.50
CA LYS A 75 -21.15 -4.94 -12.70
C LYS A 75 -20.09 -4.96 -13.80
N GLY A 76 -18.84 -4.65 -13.48
CA GLY A 76 -17.73 -4.59 -14.45
C GLY A 76 -17.34 -5.95 -15.03
N SER A 77 -17.77 -7.04 -14.40
CA SER A 77 -17.56 -8.41 -14.88
C SER A 77 -18.81 -9.06 -15.48
N ASN A 78 -19.88 -8.28 -15.71
CA ASN A 78 -21.18 -8.78 -16.18
C ASN A 78 -21.74 -9.91 -15.30
N GLY A 79 -21.57 -9.80 -13.98
CA GLY A 79 -22.04 -10.78 -13.01
C GLY A 79 -21.10 -11.96 -12.76
N LYS A 80 -19.99 -12.08 -13.51
CA LYS A 80 -19.04 -13.19 -13.39
C LYS A 80 -18.40 -13.27 -11.99
N TYR A 81 -18.05 -12.14 -11.41
CA TYR A 81 -17.40 -12.07 -10.09
C TYR A 81 -18.45 -11.79 -9.01
N ASN A 82 -19.17 -12.84 -8.59
CA ASN A 82 -20.15 -12.75 -7.52
C ASN A 82 -19.47 -12.77 -6.13
N VAL A 83 -18.96 -11.61 -5.73
CA VAL A 83 -18.23 -11.42 -4.46
C VAL A 83 -18.93 -10.42 -3.55
N THR A 84 -18.69 -10.55 -2.25
CA THR A 84 -19.17 -9.60 -1.23
C THR A 84 -18.06 -8.62 -0.83
N GLY A 85 -18.44 -7.48 -0.26
CA GLY A 85 -17.48 -6.50 0.26
C GLY A 85 -16.51 -7.10 1.30
N GLN A 86 -17.00 -8.04 2.12
CA GLN A 86 -16.16 -8.75 3.09
C GLN A 86 -15.10 -9.61 2.40
N GLN A 87 -15.46 -10.34 1.33
CA GLN A 87 -14.50 -11.12 0.56
C GLN A 87 -13.44 -10.24 -0.10
N CYS A 88 -13.83 -9.08 -0.65
CA CYS A 88 -12.90 -8.08 -1.18
C CYS A 88 -11.90 -7.60 -0.12
N SER A 89 -12.40 -7.25 1.08
CA SER A 89 -11.58 -6.80 2.20
C SER A 89 -10.57 -7.85 2.66
N VAL A 90 -11.02 -9.11 2.83
CA VAL A 90 -10.15 -10.23 3.21
C VAL A 90 -9.09 -10.48 2.14
N LYS A 91 -9.48 -10.48 0.86
CA LYS A 91 -8.55 -10.69 -0.25
C LYS A 91 -7.48 -9.60 -0.29
N LEU A 92 -7.85 -8.33 -0.21
CA LEU A 92 -6.88 -7.23 -0.19
C LEU A 92 -5.97 -7.29 1.03
N SER A 93 -6.50 -7.68 2.19
CA SER A 93 -5.69 -7.84 3.41
C SER A 93 -4.62 -8.93 3.24
N GLY A 94 -4.95 -10.04 2.58
CA GLY A 94 -3.99 -11.07 2.20
C GLY A 94 -2.91 -10.54 1.25
N LEU A 95 -3.32 -9.85 0.19
CA LEU A 95 -2.40 -9.22 -0.77
C LEU A 95 -1.42 -8.24 -0.10
N LYS A 96 -1.93 -7.39 0.81
CA LYS A 96 -1.09 -6.46 1.60
C LYS A 96 -0.07 -7.20 2.46
N ARG A 97 -0.43 -8.35 3.05
CA ARG A 97 0.49 -9.17 3.85
C ARG A 97 1.60 -9.75 2.99
N THR A 98 1.27 -10.33 1.84
CA THR A 98 2.24 -10.87 0.87
C THR A 98 3.20 -9.78 0.41
N TYR A 99 2.69 -8.61 0.05
CA TYR A 99 3.50 -7.46 -0.33
C TYR A 99 4.51 -7.05 0.74
N LYS A 100 4.07 -6.90 2.00
CA LYS A 100 4.97 -6.57 3.11
C LYS A 100 6.05 -7.64 3.30
N ASN A 101 5.69 -8.91 3.17
CA ASN A 101 6.65 -10.01 3.26
C ASN A 101 7.72 -9.91 2.16
N ILE A 102 7.32 -9.66 0.92
CA ILE A 102 8.24 -9.49 -0.21
C ILE A 102 9.12 -8.25 -0.01
N ALA A 103 8.53 -7.11 0.36
CA ALA A 103 9.22 -5.83 0.52
C ALA A 103 10.28 -5.85 1.64
N ASN A 104 10.07 -6.64 2.70
CA ASN A 104 10.97 -6.73 3.85
C ASN A 104 12.18 -7.66 3.63
N LYS A 105 12.19 -8.50 2.60
CA LYS A 105 13.29 -9.47 2.36
C LYS A 105 14.54 -8.72 1.86
N LYS A 106 15.73 -8.99 2.44
CA LYS A 106 16.98 -8.30 2.06
C LYS A 106 17.49 -8.63 0.64
N LYS A 107 17.08 -9.76 0.06
CA LYS A 107 17.37 -10.17 -1.35
C LYS A 107 16.19 -9.86 -2.28
N SER A 108 15.51 -8.75 -2.04
CA SER A 108 14.15 -8.53 -2.54
C SER A 108 14.05 -8.27 -4.05
N ASP A 109 15.12 -7.95 -4.77
CA ASP A 109 15.00 -7.60 -6.19
C ASP A 109 14.48 -8.78 -7.05
N ASN A 110 14.85 -10.02 -6.74
CA ASN A 110 14.32 -11.17 -7.49
C ASN A 110 12.85 -11.48 -7.14
N CYS A 111 12.46 -11.34 -5.87
CA CYS A 111 11.08 -11.62 -5.45
C CYS A 111 10.08 -10.54 -5.87
N ARG A 112 10.53 -9.26 -5.99
CA ARG A 112 9.71 -8.15 -6.50
C ARG A 112 9.26 -8.40 -7.93
N ASN A 113 10.16 -8.95 -8.74
CA ASN A 113 9.94 -9.18 -10.17
C ASN A 113 9.10 -10.43 -10.47
N SER A 114 9.05 -11.39 -9.55
CA SER A 114 8.33 -12.66 -9.75
C SER A 114 6.83 -12.57 -9.42
N TRP A 115 6.42 -11.76 -8.43
CA TRP A 115 5.01 -11.70 -8.04
C TRP A 115 4.21 -10.75 -8.94
N ALA A 116 3.28 -11.31 -9.72
CA ALA A 116 2.50 -10.57 -10.73
C ALA A 116 1.80 -9.31 -10.21
N PHE A 117 1.34 -9.31 -8.95
CA PHE A 117 0.63 -8.18 -8.36
C PHE A 117 1.53 -7.15 -7.67
N TYR A 118 2.86 -7.37 -7.65
CA TYR A 118 3.78 -6.52 -6.89
C TYR A 118 3.73 -5.07 -7.37
N SER A 119 3.87 -4.83 -8.67
CA SER A 119 3.94 -3.47 -9.25
C SER A 119 2.69 -2.62 -8.94
N ILE A 120 1.49 -3.19 -9.10
CA ILE A 120 0.25 -2.48 -8.82
C ILE A 120 0.07 -2.21 -7.31
N ILE A 121 0.41 -3.16 -6.45
CA ILE A 121 0.30 -2.99 -4.99
C ILE A 121 1.35 -2.01 -4.48
N ASP A 122 2.58 -2.05 -4.99
CA ASP A 122 3.62 -1.07 -4.69
C ASP A 122 3.21 0.34 -5.13
N SER A 123 2.58 0.48 -6.30
CA SER A 123 2.07 1.79 -6.72
C SER A 123 0.96 2.32 -5.82
N ILE A 124 0.18 1.47 -5.15
CA ILE A 124 -0.89 1.88 -4.22
C ILE A 124 -0.33 2.14 -2.82
N PHE A 125 0.57 1.28 -2.31
CA PHE A 125 0.99 1.29 -0.90
C PHE A 125 2.46 1.68 -0.67
N GLY A 126 3.31 1.62 -1.68
CA GLY A 126 4.73 1.96 -1.61
C GLY A 126 5.02 3.46 -1.66
N LYS A 127 4.19 4.25 -2.34
CA LYS A 127 4.44 5.68 -2.63
C LYS A 127 4.05 6.68 -1.52
N LYS A 128 4.09 6.32 -0.24
CA LYS A 128 3.75 7.27 0.86
C LYS A 128 4.91 8.14 1.34
N ALA A 129 5.95 8.31 0.53
CA ALA A 129 7.06 9.22 0.81
C ALA A 129 7.45 10.05 -0.42
N TYR A 130 6.52 10.78 -1.04
CA TYR A 130 6.88 12.03 -1.74
C TYR A 130 5.65 12.88 -2.04
N VAL A 131 5.26 13.72 -1.09
CA VAL A 131 4.58 14.97 -1.42
C VAL A 131 5.47 16.06 -0.84
N ILE A 132 6.35 16.61 -1.68
CA ILE A 132 6.89 17.95 -1.44
C ILE A 132 5.67 18.85 -1.35
N ARG A 133 5.41 19.45 -0.18
CA ARG A 133 4.42 20.52 -0.07
C ARG A 133 4.81 21.59 -1.08
N PRO A 134 3.91 22.10 -1.93
CA PRO A 134 4.24 23.27 -2.73
C PRO A 134 4.60 24.38 -1.74
N VAL A 135 5.88 24.76 -1.70
CA VAL A 135 6.31 25.97 -1.02
C VAL A 135 5.64 27.09 -1.80
N ILE A 136 4.58 27.63 -1.23
CA ILE A 136 4.01 28.91 -1.63
C ILE A 136 5.08 29.97 -1.37
N ALA A 137 6.02 30.13 -2.30
CA ALA A 137 6.84 31.32 -2.38
C ALA A 137 5.94 32.44 -2.93
N SER A 138 5.07 32.97 -2.05
CA SER A 138 4.19 34.09 -2.35
C SER A 138 4.82 35.37 -1.84
N SER A 139 5.19 36.20 -2.81
CA SER A 139 5.26 37.68 -2.81
C SER A 139 6.52 38.36 -2.25
N GLU A 140 7.24 39.00 -3.17
CA GLU A 140 7.74 40.40 -3.17
C GLU A 140 8.16 41.04 -1.82
N GLY A 141 9.39 41.56 -1.76
CA GLY A 141 9.78 42.64 -0.81
C GLY A 141 9.06 43.97 -1.13
N PRO A 142 9.26 45.08 -0.36
CA PRO A 142 10.47 45.46 0.35
C PRO A 142 10.27 45.90 1.82
N ALA A 143 11.40 46.07 2.53
CA ALA A 143 11.47 46.72 3.83
C ALA A 143 11.27 48.24 3.73
N GLU A 144 10.58 48.84 4.70
CA GLU A 144 11.05 50.06 5.36
C GLU A 144 10.44 50.22 6.77
N PRO A 145 11.17 50.84 7.73
CA PRO A 145 10.79 50.93 9.14
C PRO A 145 10.21 52.32 9.49
N THR A 146 9.19 52.39 10.35
CA THR A 146 9.00 53.59 11.18
C THR A 146 8.43 53.25 12.57
N PRO A 147 8.97 53.85 13.65
CA PRO A 147 8.54 53.65 15.03
C PRO A 147 7.60 54.77 15.50
N SER A 148 6.68 54.46 16.41
CA SER A 148 6.07 55.39 17.40
C SER A 148 5.17 54.54 18.32
N THR A 149 5.66 54.11 19.49
CA THR A 149 5.54 54.83 20.78
C THR A 149 4.16 55.45 20.98
N SER A 150 3.31 54.85 21.82
CA SER A 150 2.94 55.44 23.12
C SER A 150 1.89 54.60 23.88
N THR A 151 2.24 54.31 25.13
CA THR A 151 1.36 54.34 26.33
C THR A 151 0.33 53.22 26.55
N GLU A 152 0.77 52.20 27.30
CA GLU A 152 0.01 51.55 28.39
C GLU A 152 -0.43 52.59 29.43
N PRO A 153 -1.60 52.44 30.11
CA PRO A 153 -1.57 51.63 31.32
C PRO A 153 -2.84 50.82 31.65
N ILE A 154 -2.60 49.58 32.08
CA ILE A 154 -3.02 48.96 33.36
C ILE A 154 -4.21 49.64 34.08
N THR A 155 -5.29 48.89 34.30
CA THR A 155 -5.87 48.59 35.64
C THR A 155 -7.09 47.68 35.46
N ASN A 156 -7.07 46.45 35.99
CA ASN A 156 -8.32 45.73 36.30
C ASN A 156 -8.10 44.80 37.49
N SER A 157 -8.55 45.25 38.65
CA SER A 157 -8.95 44.50 39.86
C SER A 157 -9.53 45.54 40.84
N PRO A 158 -10.42 45.21 41.80
CA PRO A 158 -10.70 43.88 42.35
C PRO A 158 -12.20 43.54 42.61
N SER A 159 -12.43 42.26 42.92
CA SER A 159 -13.29 41.69 43.99
C SER A 159 -14.52 42.42 44.53
N SER A 160 -15.66 41.70 44.58
CA SER A 160 -16.57 41.51 45.74
C SER A 160 -17.80 40.72 45.25
N SER A 161 -18.06 39.48 45.68
CA SER A 161 -18.59 39.01 46.98
C SER A 161 -20.05 39.40 47.26
N SER A 162 -20.86 38.35 47.44
CA SER A 162 -22.04 38.21 48.31
C SER A 162 -23.33 38.97 47.99
N LYS A 163 -24.42 38.23 47.69
CA LYS A 163 -25.47 37.93 48.69
C LYS A 163 -26.33 36.75 48.22
#